data_AF-F9ERY5-F1
#
_entry.id   AF-F9ERY5-F1
#
_cell.length_a   1.000
_cell.length_b   1.000
_cell.length_c   1.000
_cell.angle_alpha   90.00
_cell.angle_beta   90.00
_cell.angle_gamma   90.00
#
_symmetry.space_group_name_H-M   'P 1'
#
loop_
_entity.id
_entity.type
_entity.pdbx_description
1 polymer ?
#
loop_
_entity_poly.entity_id
_entity_poly.type
_entity_poly.pdbx_seq_one_letter_code
_entity_poly.pdbx_strand_id
1 'polypeptide(L)'
;MKFLMIKDNEYKKWIEELSKLYKNSQIKAAISVNKEMLIFYWTLGKDIVKLKAESKWGSGFYENLSLDLQKIIPNTKGFSVTNLKYMKKFYSLY
;
A
#
# COMPACT_ATOMS: atom_id res chain seq x y z
N MET A 1 24.79 -16.04 -17.14
CA MET A 1 24.60 -15.15 -18.30
C MET A 1 23.32 -15.60 -19.01
N LYS A 2 22.32 -14.73 -19.20
CA LYS A 2 21.00 -15.10 -19.75
C LYS A 2 21.17 -15.45 -21.23
N PHE A 3 20.87 -16.68 -21.63
CA PHE A 3 20.87 -17.06 -23.05
C PHE A 3 19.68 -16.41 -23.74
N LEU A 4 19.94 -15.55 -24.72
CA LEU A 4 18.93 -15.06 -25.64
C LEU A 4 18.74 -16.10 -26.75
N MET A 5 17.48 -16.41 -27.06
CA MET A 5 17.14 -17.35 -28.14
C MET A 5 17.54 -16.80 -29.52
N ILE A 6 17.51 -15.47 -29.69
CA ILE A 6 17.93 -14.79 -30.91
C ILE A 6 19.33 -14.22 -30.68
N LYS A 7 20.29 -14.64 -31.52
CA LYS A 7 21.71 -14.25 -31.45
C LYS A 7 22.03 -13.14 -32.45
N ASP A 8 21.34 -12.02 -32.27
CA ASP A 8 21.57 -10.80 -33.04
C ASP A 8 21.90 -9.64 -32.09
N ASN A 9 22.82 -8.76 -32.50
CA ASN A 9 23.31 -7.67 -31.65
C ASN A 9 22.27 -6.55 -31.50
N GLU A 10 21.49 -6.25 -32.54
CA GLU A 10 20.41 -5.27 -32.49
C GLU A 10 19.30 -5.77 -31.57
N TYR A 11 18.90 -7.03 -31.74
CA TYR A 11 17.94 -7.69 -30.86
C TYR A 11 18.39 -7.69 -29.40
N LYS A 12 19.66 -8.01 -29.13
CA LYS A 12 20.22 -7.98 -27.77
C LYS A 12 20.10 -6.59 -27.14
N LYS A 13 20.49 -5.55 -27.88
CA LYS A 13 20.38 -4.16 -27.41
C LYS A 13 18.92 -3.78 -27.15
N TRP A 14 18.02 -4.13 -28.06
CA TRP A 14 16.59 -3.87 -27.93
C TRP A 14 15.98 -4.57 -26.70
N ILE A 15 16.33 -5.84 -26.44
CA ILE A 15 15.87 -6.57 -25.24
C ILE A 15 16.40 -5.96 -23.95
N GLU A 16 17.65 -5.47 -23.94
CA GLU A 16 18.20 -4.76 -22.79
C GLU A 16 17.44 -3.46 -22.51
N GLU A 17 17.12 -2.68 -23.55
CA GLU A 17 16.32 -1.46 -23.46
C GLU A 17 14.89 -1.75 -22.99
N LEU A 18 14.23 -2.75 -23.58
CA LEU A 18 12.89 -3.18 -23.19
C LEU A 18 12.85 -3.66 -21.73
N SER A 19 13.86 -4.42 -21.30
CA SER A 19 13.99 -4.88 -19.92
C SER A 19 14.14 -3.72 -18.94
N LYS A 20 14.89 -2.67 -19.30
CA LYS A 20 15.03 -1.46 -18.49
C LYS A 20 13.70 -0.70 -18.41
N LEU A 21 13.02 -0.53 -19.54
CA LEU A 21 11.72 0.14 -19.62
C LEU A 21 10.68 -0.58 -18.74
N TYR A 22 10.63 -1.92 -18.82
CA TYR A 22 9.71 -2.72 -18.01
C TYR A 22 9.98 -2.56 -16.51
N LYS A 23 11.24 -2.68 -16.07
CA LYS A 23 11.61 -2.49 -14.66
C LYS A 23 11.26 -1.08 -14.16
N ASN A 24 11.54 -0.05 -14.95
CA ASN A 24 11.19 1.33 -14.62
C ASN A 24 9.66 1.50 -14.49
N SER A 25 8.90 0.85 -15.37
CA SER A 25 7.43 0.88 -15.31
C SER A 25 6.90 0.19 -14.05
N GLN A 26 7.47 -0.95 -13.65
CA GLN A 26 7.13 -1.62 -12.39
C GLN A 26 7.44 -0.75 -11.16
N ILE A 27 8.59 -0.05 -11.15
CA ILE A 27 8.94 0.88 -10.06
C ILE A 27 7.92 2.01 -9.97
N LYS A 28 7.56 2.64 -11.10
CA LYS A 28 6.55 3.70 -11.14
C LYS A 28 5.20 3.21 -10.62
N ALA A 29 4.77 2.02 -11.03
CA ALA A 29 3.54 1.40 -10.53
C ALA A 29 3.59 1.20 -9.01
N ALA A 30 4.68 0.64 -8.48
CA ALA A 30 4.87 0.44 -7.05
C ALA A 30 4.85 1.76 -6.26
N ILE A 31 5.50 2.81 -6.79
CA ILE A 31 5.47 4.15 -6.17
C ILE A 31 4.05 4.72 -6.15
N SER A 32 3.31 4.61 -7.26
CA SER A 32 1.94 5.10 -7.33
C SER A 32 1.04 4.38 -6.34
N VAL A 33 1.14 3.05 -6.26
CA VAL A 33 0.38 2.25 -5.29
C VAL A 33 0.73 2.66 -3.85
N ASN A 34 2.02 2.77 -3.53
CA ASN A 34 2.46 3.18 -2.19
C ASN A 34 1.97 4.59 -1.81
N LYS A 35 1.96 5.52 -2.77
CA LYS A 35 1.44 6.88 -2.55
C LYS A 35 -0.05 6.83 -2.18
N GLU A 36 -0.86 6.12 -2.94
CA GLU A 36 -2.29 5.99 -2.66
C GLU A 36 -2.55 5.30 -1.31
N MET A 37 -1.73 4.30 -0.94
CA MET A 37 -1.83 3.66 0.38
C MET A 37 -1.52 4.63 1.52
N LEU A 38 -0.48 5.47 1.38
CA LEU A 38 -0.17 6.49 2.40
C LEU A 38 -1.29 7.52 2.55
N ILE A 39 -1.87 7.99 1.44
CA ILE A 39 -3.01 8.92 1.44
C ILE A 39 -4.20 8.29 2.16
N PHE A 40 -4.52 7.03 1.85
CA PHE A 40 -5.60 6.30 2.49
C PHE A 40 -5.37 6.13 3.99
N TYR A 41 -4.17 5.75 4.42
CA TYR A 41 -3.82 5.59 5.84
C TYR A 41 -3.93 6.89 6.62
N TRP A 42 -3.45 8.00 6.05
CA TRP A 42 -3.60 9.32 6.68
C TRP A 42 -5.07 9.73 6.77
N THR A 43 -5.86 9.47 5.72
CA THR A 43 -7.29 9.78 5.68
C THR A 43 -8.08 8.97 6.72
N LEU A 44 -7.81 7.67 6.86
CA LEU A 44 -8.44 6.87 7.91
C LEU A 44 -8.06 7.36 9.31
N GLY A 45 -6.79 7.72 9.52
CA GLY A 45 -6.34 8.36 10.75
C GLY A 45 -7.11 9.65 11.08
N LYS A 46 -7.29 10.51 10.07
CA LYS A 46 -8.09 11.74 10.15
C LYS A 46 -9.52 11.45 10.59
N ASP A 47 -10.16 10.46 9.99
CA ASP A 47 -11.55 10.12 10.29
C ASP A 47 -11.70 9.56 11.71
N ILE A 48 -10.77 8.69 12.16
CA ILE A 48 -10.73 8.19 13.53
C ILE A 48 -10.70 9.34 14.54
N VAL A 49 -9.86 10.35 14.30
CA VAL A 49 -9.74 11.52 15.19
C VAL A 49 -10.99 12.41 15.09
N LYS A 50 -11.42 12.78 13.88
CA LYS A 50 -12.53 13.73 13.66
C LYS A 50 -13.86 13.19 14.17
N LEU A 51 -14.10 11.89 14.04
CA LEU A 51 -15.32 11.25 14.53
C LEU A 51 -15.29 10.99 16.04
N LYS A 52 -14.18 11.31 16.72
CA LYS A 52 -13.92 10.93 18.13
C LYS A 52 -14.20 9.45 18.36
N ALA A 53 -13.72 8.61 17.44
CA ALA A 53 -14.16 7.24 17.26
C ALA A 53 -14.12 6.41 18.57
N GLU A 54 -13.03 6.52 19.32
CA GLU A 54 -12.83 5.83 20.60
C GLU A 54 -13.87 6.23 21.66
N SER A 55 -14.24 7.51 21.71
CA SER A 55 -15.29 7.99 22.61
C SER A 55 -16.68 7.62 22.12
N LYS A 56 -16.88 7.57 20.80
CA LYS A 56 -18.18 7.32 20.18
C LYS A 56 -18.57 5.84 20.21
N TRP A 57 -17.60 4.94 20.02
CA TRP A 57 -17.82 3.50 19.88
C TRP A 57 -17.15 2.65 20.97
N GLY A 58 -16.42 3.28 21.90
CA GLY A 58 -15.89 2.64 23.09
C GLY A 58 -14.58 1.89 22.89
N SER A 59 -14.17 1.17 23.96
CA SER A 59 -12.85 0.55 24.08
C SER A 59 -12.58 -0.57 23.07
N GLY A 60 -13.61 -1.24 22.56
CA GLY A 60 -13.49 -2.30 21.54
C GLY A 60 -13.49 -1.79 20.10
N PHE A 61 -13.44 -0.47 19.88
CA PHE A 61 -13.53 0.13 18.55
C PHE A 61 -12.47 -0.42 17.58
N TYR A 62 -11.20 -0.50 17.99
CA TYR A 62 -10.13 -0.94 17.09
C TYR A 62 -10.22 -2.42 16.77
N GLU A 63 -10.57 -3.24 17.75
CA GLU A 63 -10.73 -4.68 17.61
C GLU A 63 -11.85 -4.99 16.62
N ASN A 64 -13.02 -4.35 16.78
CA ASN A 64 -14.15 -4.49 15.88
C ASN A 64 -13.81 -3.99 14.47
N LEU A 65 -13.23 -2.78 14.35
CA LEU A 65 -12.85 -2.23 13.05
C LEU A 65 -11.81 -3.11 12.33
N SER A 66 -10.84 -3.66 13.06
CA SER A 66 -9.85 -4.60 12.52
C SER A 66 -10.53 -5.85 11.97
N LEU A 67 -11.45 -6.46 12.73
CA LEU A 67 -12.16 -7.67 12.31
C LEU A 67 -13.06 -7.40 11.10
N ASP A 68 -13.83 -6.30 11.14
CA ASP A 68 -14.75 -5.93 10.07
C ASP A 68 -13.99 -5.66 8.77
N LEU A 69 -12.91 -4.87 8.80
CA LEU A 69 -12.12 -4.57 7.60
C LEU A 69 -11.41 -5.80 7.03
N GLN A 70 -10.89 -6.69 7.87
CA GLN A 70 -10.28 -7.93 7.40
C GLN A 70 -11.31 -8.89 6.77
N LYS A 71 -12.55 -8.89 7.26
CA LYS A 71 -13.65 -9.67 6.70
C LYS A 71 -14.15 -9.10 5.37
N ILE A 72 -14.30 -7.78 5.28
CA ILE A 72 -14.80 -7.08 4.08
C ILE A 72 -13.74 -7.06 2.97
N ILE A 73 -12.46 -6.93 3.35
CA ILE A 73 -11.34 -6.79 2.43
C ILE A 73 -10.33 -7.91 2.68
N PRO A 74 -10.66 -9.16 2.29
CA PRO A 74 -9.80 -10.30 2.54
C PRO A 74 -8.43 -10.16 1.85
N ASN A 75 -7.43 -10.86 2.38
CA ASN A 75 -6.03 -10.84 1.90
C ASN A 75 -5.26 -9.52 2.07
N THR A 76 -5.80 -8.57 2.82
CA THR A 76 -5.07 -7.33 3.15
C THR A 76 -4.38 -7.44 4.51
N LYS A 77 -3.09 -7.09 4.56
CA LYS A 77 -2.29 -7.08 5.81
C LYS A 77 -2.32 -5.73 6.53
N GLY A 78 -3.02 -4.74 5.96
CA GLY A 78 -3.02 -3.35 6.41
C GLY A 78 -3.86 -3.07 7.65
N PHE A 79 -4.82 -3.94 7.99
CA PHE A 79 -5.87 -3.65 8.97
C PHE A 79 -5.75 -4.42 10.28
N SER A 80 -4.55 -4.57 10.82
CA SER A 80 -4.41 -4.98 12.22
C SER A 80 -4.76 -3.83 13.16
N VAL A 81 -5.19 -4.14 14.39
CA VAL A 81 -5.41 -3.15 15.47
C VAL A 81 -4.22 -2.19 15.60
N THR A 82 -2.99 -2.71 15.56
CA THR A 82 -1.77 -1.91 15.66
C THR A 82 -1.62 -0.96 14.48
N ASN A 83 -1.88 -1.41 13.25
CA ASN A 83 -1.80 -0.55 12.08
C ASN A 83 -2.86 0.54 12.11
N LEU A 84 -4.09 0.24 12.54
CA LEU A 84 -5.16 1.25 12.69
C LEU A 84 -4.76 2.33 13.71
N LYS A 85 -4.15 1.95 14.84
CA LYS A 85 -3.59 2.90 15.81
C LYS A 85 -2.46 3.73 15.20
N TYR A 86 -1.61 3.13 14.36
CA TYR A 86 -0.58 3.87 13.63
C TYR A 86 -1.15 4.84 12.59
N MET A 87 -2.26 4.51 11.93
CA MET A 87 -2.95 5.43 11.01
C MET A 87 -3.45 6.68 11.77
N LYS A 88 -4.09 6.49 12.93
CA LYS A 88 -4.46 7.62 13.81
C LYS A 88 -3.24 8.44 14.22
N LYS A 89 -2.17 7.77 14.64
CA LYS A 89 -0.92 8.43 15.05
C LYS A 89 -0.29 9.19 13.88
N PHE A 90 -0.32 8.64 12.67
CA PHE A 90 0.21 9.26 11.47
C PHE A 90 -0.50 10.59 11.20
N TYR A 91 -1.84 10.60 11.20
CA TYR A 91 -2.60 11.85 11.08
C TYR A 91 -2.35 12.84 12.23
N SER A 92 -2.12 12.34 13.45
CA SER A 92 -1.93 13.21 14.61
C SER A 92 -0.53 13.85 14.65
N LEU A 93 0.43 13.35 13.88
CA LEU A 93 1.81 13.85 13.82
C LEU A 93 2.10 14.77 12.62
N TYR A 94 1.30 14.69 11.56
CA TYR A 94 1.49 15.42 10.30
C TYR A 94 0.17 16.01 9.82
#